data_AF-A0A528FI86-F1
#
_entry.id   AF-A0A528FI86-F1
#
_cell.length_a   1.000
_cell.length_b   1.000
_cell.length_c   1.000
_cell.angle_alpha   90.00
_cell.angle_beta   90.00
_cell.angle_gamma   90.00
#
_symmetry.space_group_name_H-M   'P 1'
#
loop_
_entity.id
_entity.type
_entity.pdbx_description
1 polymer ?
#
loop_
_entity_poly.entity_id
_entity_poly.type
_entity_poly.pdbx_seq_one_letter_code
_entity_poly.pdbx_strand_id
1 'polypeptide(L)' 'MSLAARDATHSNIFKEMKDITFEQTISHQCGVTMNDSVEARAIAEFMGQKPGVTITY' A
#
# COMPACT_ATOMS: atom_id res chain seq x y z
N MET A 1 14.68 -27.56 25.63
CA MET A 1 14.20 -26.20 25.34
C MET A 1 15.41 -25.39 24.88
N SER A 2 15.71 -25.43 23.59
CA SER A 2 16.98 -24.97 23.01
C SER A 2 17.09 -23.44 22.97
N LEU A 3 18.31 -22.93 23.16
CA LEU A 3 18.65 -21.50 23.21
C LEU A 3 18.22 -20.70 21.96
N ALA A 4 17.97 -21.36 20.84
CA ALA A 4 17.48 -20.74 19.61
C ALA A 4 16.08 -20.09 19.75
N ALA A 5 15.22 -20.59 20.65
CA ALA A 5 13.85 -20.09 20.77
C ALA A 5 13.74 -18.76 21.55
N ARG A 6 14.78 -18.35 22.28
CA ARG A 6 14.81 -17.10 23.06
C ARG A 6 15.33 -15.90 22.27
N ASP A 7 16.05 -16.14 21.16
CA ASP A 7 16.58 -15.09 20.27
C ASP A 7 15.52 -14.50 19.33
N ALA A 8 14.45 -15.25 19.04
CA ALA A 8 13.36 -14.83 18.16
C ALA A 8 12.42 -13.76 18.74
N THR A 9 12.67 -13.28 19.97
CA THR A 9 11.79 -12.31 20.66
C THR A 9 12.13 -10.85 20.34
N HIS A 10 13.17 -10.59 19.55
CA HIS A 10 13.68 -9.23 19.27
C HIS A 10 13.85 -8.89 17.79
N SER A 11 13.34 -9.71 16.87
CA SER A 11 13.20 -9.28 15.48
C SER A 11 11.95 -8.42 15.36
N ASN A 12 12.08 -7.13 15.67
CA ASN A 12 11.07 -6.13 15.34
C ASN A 12 10.78 -6.21 13.83
N ILE A 13 9.65 -6.80 13.46
CA ILE A 13 9.13 -6.87 12.08
C ILE A 13 8.91 -5.46 11.51
N PHE A 14 8.78 -4.47 12.39
CA PHE A 14 8.73 -3.06 12.05
C PHE A 14 10.15 -2.51 11.98
N LYS A 15 10.54 -2.05 10.79
CA LYS A 15 11.71 -1.18 10.60
C LYS A 15 11.65 -0.07 11.65
N GLU A 16 12.73 0.11 12.43
CA GLU A 16 12.77 1.15 13.46
C GLU A 16 12.38 2.50 12.84
N MET A 17 11.45 3.24 13.46
CA MET A 17 10.95 4.54 12.96
C MET A 17 12.07 5.58 12.73
N LYS A 18 13.28 5.30 13.22
CA LYS A 18 14.49 6.09 13.02
C LYS A 18 15.05 5.98 11.59
N ASP A 19 14.65 4.95 10.85
CA ASP A 19 15.13 4.60 9.50
C ASP A 19 14.05 4.86 8.42
N ILE A 20 12.96 5.55 8.79
CA ILE A 20 11.97 6.06 7.84
C ILE A 20 12.46 7.44 7.41
N THR A 21 13.17 7.51 6.28
CA THR A 21 13.47 8.77 5.62
C THR A 21 12.16 9.38 5.14
N PHE A 22 11.66 10.37 5.88
CA PHE A 22 10.48 11.13 5.49
C PHE A 22 10.86 12.08 4.35
N GLU A 23 11.07 11.51 3.16
CA GLU A 23 11.29 12.31 1.97
C GLU A 23 10.00 13.07 1.64
N GLN A 24 10.05 14.40 1.72
CA GLN A 24 8.96 15.29 1.30
C GLN A 24 8.86 15.34 -0.23
N THR A 25 8.79 14.17 -0.88
CA THR A 25 8.61 14.09 -2.32
C THR A 25 7.13 14.24 -2.65
N ILE A 26 6.83 15.13 -3.59
CA ILE A 26 5.48 15.32 -4.10
C ILE A 26 5.06 14.02 -4.81
N SER A 27 3.99 13.37 -4.34
CA SER A 27 3.43 12.22 -5.04
C SER A 27 2.75 12.69 -6.32
N HIS A 28 3.26 12.23 -7.47
CA HIS A 28 2.61 12.40 -8.77
C HIS A 28 1.61 11.26 -9.08
N GLN A 29 1.46 10.30 -8.17
CA GLN A 29 0.50 9.21 -8.27
C GLN A 29 -0.66 9.47 -7.31
N CYS A 30 -1.86 9.57 -7.86
CA CYS A 30 -3.11 9.67 -7.09
C CYS A 30 -4.04 8.51 -7.46
N GLY A 31 -4.88 8.11 -6.52
CA GLY A 31 -5.83 7.03 -6.69
C GLY A 31 -6.90 7.06 -5.61
N VAL A 32 -8.02 6.38 -5.85
CA VAL A 32 -9.13 6.23 -4.92
C VAL A 32 -9.44 4.74 -4.74
N THR A 33 -9.67 4.33 -3.50
CA THR A 33 -10.18 2.99 -3.19
C THR A 33 -11.66 3.13 -2.87
N MET A 34 -12.49 2.33 -3.53
CA MET A 34 -13.94 2.34 -3.35
C MET A 34 -14.41 0.94 -2.98
N ASN A 35 -15.53 0.85 -2.27
CA ASN A 35 -16.22 -0.42 -2.09
C ASN A 35 -16.68 -0.97 -3.45
N ASP A 36 -16.71 -2.29 -3.62
CA ASP A 36 -17.22 -2.93 -4.85
C ASP A 36 -18.75 -2.75 -4.94
N SER A 37 -19.16 -1.58 -5.40
CA SER A 37 -20.55 -1.24 -5.73
C SER A 37 -20.73 -1.15 -7.25
N VAL A 38 -21.98 -1.14 -7.68
CA VAL A 38 -22.33 -0.92 -9.09
C VAL A 38 -21.80 0.43 -9.59
N GLU A 39 -21.79 1.46 -8.75
CA GLU A 39 -21.23 2.76 -9.11
C GLU A 39 -19.70 2.71 -9.24
N ALA A 40 -19.01 1.97 -8.36
CA ALA A 40 -17.54 1.83 -8.42
C ALA A 40 -17.09 1.13 -9.70
N ARG A 41 -17.85 0.15 -10.19
CA ARG A 41 -17.59 -0.52 -11.47
C ARG A 41 -17.76 0.43 -12.66
N ALA A 42 -18.83 1.22 -12.67
CA ALA A 42 -19.05 2.23 -13.72
C ALA A 42 -17.94 3.30 -13.73
N ILE A 43 -17.48 3.75 -12.56
CA ILE A 43 -16.37 4.70 -12.42
C ILE A 43 -15.06 4.08 -12.91
N ALA A 44 -14.78 2.83 -12.56
CA ALA A 44 -13.62 2.11 -13.05
C ALA A 44 -13.64 2.01 -14.59
N GLU A 45 -14.75 1.57 -15.19
CA GLU A 45 -14.89 1.48 -16.65
C GLU A 45 -14.69 2.82 -17.35
N PHE A 46 -15.19 3.92 -16.77
CA PHE A 46 -15.00 5.26 -17.32
C PHE A 46 -13.55 5.75 -17.18
N MET A 47 -12.95 5.57 -16.00
CA MET A 47 -11.57 5.98 -15.73
C MET A 47 -10.54 5.18 -16.55
N GLY A 48 -10.85 3.94 -16.91
CA GLY A 48 -10.01 3.09 -17.76
C GLY A 48 -9.86 3.55 -19.21
N GLN A 49 -10.73 4.46 -19.66
CA GLN A 49 -10.63 5.08 -20.99
C GLN A 49 -9.49 6.12 -21.04
N LYS A 50 -9.02 6.60 -19.89
CA LYS A 50 -7.95 7.59 -19.81
C LYS A 50 -6.58 6.88 -19.86
N PRO A 51 -5.67 7.28 -20.78
CA PRO A 51 -4.33 6.71 -20.83
C PRO A 51 -3.57 7.02 -19.53
N GLY A 52 -2.89 6.01 -18.99
CA GLY A 52 -2.11 6.13 -17.76
C GLY A 52 -2.88 5.88 -16.45
N VAL A 53 -4.14 5.43 -16.52
CA VAL A 53 -4.89 4.98 -15.34
C VAL A 53 -4.86 3.45 -15.25
N THR A 54 -4.48 2.93 -14.09
CA THR A 54 -4.49 1.49 -13.77
C THR A 54 -5.65 1.18 -12.84
N ILE A 55 -6.45 0.18 -13.18
CA ILE A 55 -7.60 -0.27 -12.39
C ILE A 55 -7.26 -1.61 -11.74
N THR A 56 -7.62 -1.75 -10.46
CA THR A 56 -7.48 -2.98 -9.68
C THR A 56 -8.80 -3.26 -8.99
N TYR A 57 -9.24 -4.53 -8.95
CA TYR A 57 -10.50 -4.99 -8.36
C TYR A 57 -10.25 -5.81 -7.09
#